data_AF-A0A9E5CWV2-F1
#
_entry.id   AF-A0A9E5CWV2-F1
#
_cell.length_a   1.000
_cell.length_b   1.000
_cell.length_c   1.000
_cell.angle_alpha   90.00
_cell.angle_beta   90.00
_cell.angle_gamma   90.00
#
_symmetry.space_group_name_H-M   'P 1'
#
loop_
_entity.id
_entity.type
_entity.pdbx_description
1 polymer ?
#
loop_
_entity_poly.entity_id
_entity_poly.type
_entity_poly.pdbx_seq_one_letter_code
_entity_poly.pdbx_strand_id
1 'polypeptide(L)'
;QRVLERVRSGKQDEDEELALLSEQERKILDLIAKGMTNKEIAKEIFLSDKTVKNYVSSILSKLNLRRRSEAAAFISRKRPPA
;
A
#
# COMPACT_ATOMS: atom_id res chain seq x y z
N GLN A 1 -22.00 23.29 -10.43
CA GLN A 1 -20.64 22.74 -10.23
C GLN A 1 -20.75 21.39 -9.51
N ARG A 2 -20.45 20.26 -10.16
CA ARG A 2 -20.61 18.88 -9.60
C ARG A 2 -19.31 18.06 -9.60
N VAL A 3 -18.22 18.65 -10.08
CA VAL A 3 -16.92 17.99 -10.27
C VAL A 3 -16.10 17.95 -8.98
N LEU A 4 -16.22 18.99 -8.13
CA LEU A 4 -15.46 19.11 -6.88
C LEU A 4 -15.90 18.09 -5.80
N GLU A 5 -17.18 17.70 -5.75
CA GLU A 5 -17.67 16.72 -4.77
C GLU A 5 -17.13 15.31 -5.04
N ARG A 6 -17.04 14.88 -6.32
CA ARG A 6 -16.50 13.56 -6.68
C ARG A 6 -15.02 13.41 -6.30
N VAL A 7 -14.23 14.48 -6.44
CA VAL A 7 -12.81 14.47 -6.08
C VAL A 7 -12.63 14.38 -4.56
N ARG A 8 -13.55 14.95 -3.76
CA ARG A 8 -13.51 14.83 -2.30
C ARG A 8 -13.88 13.44 -1.79
N SER A 9 -14.92 12.81 -2.36
CA SER A 9 -15.32 11.45 -1.99
C SER A 9 -14.20 10.43 -2.24
N GLY A 10 -13.58 10.45 -3.43
CA GLY A 10 -12.51 9.51 -3.75
C GLY A 10 -11.29 9.65 -2.84
N LYS A 11 -10.89 10.87 -2.48
CA LYS A 11 -9.79 11.08 -1.52
C LYS A 11 -10.11 10.59 -0.11
N GLN A 12 -11.36 10.72 0.34
CA GLN A 12 -11.77 10.25 1.67
C GLN A 12 -11.74 8.72 1.75
N ASP A 13 -12.31 8.03 0.76
CA ASP A 13 -12.26 6.57 0.66
C ASP A 13 -10.79 6.08 0.63
N GLU A 14 -9.92 6.83 -0.06
CA GLU A 14 -8.50 6.51 -0.16
C GLU A 14 -7.75 6.60 1.18
N ASP A 15 -8.04 7.63 1.98
CA ASP A 15 -7.45 7.84 3.31
C ASP A 15 -7.96 6.80 4.32
N GLU A 16 -9.23 6.40 4.22
CA GLU A 16 -9.84 5.37 5.05
C GLU A 16 -9.21 3.99 4.84
N GLU A 17 -8.98 3.58 3.58
CA GLU A 17 -8.31 2.30 3.29
C GLU A 17 -6.87 2.27 3.81
N LEU A 18 -6.16 3.39 3.71
CA LEU A 18 -4.82 3.50 4.28
C LEU A 18 -4.87 3.47 5.81
N ALA A 19 -5.92 4.04 6.44
CA ALA A 19 -6.13 4.02 7.89
C ALA A 19 -6.24 2.60 8.47
N LEU A 20 -6.62 1.60 7.67
CA LEU A 20 -6.63 0.18 8.07
C LEU A 20 -5.23 -0.41 8.28
N LEU A 21 -4.19 0.24 7.72
CA LEU A 21 -2.81 -0.22 7.78
C LEU A 21 -2.06 0.43 8.94
N SER A 22 -1.33 -0.39 9.68
CA SER A 22 -0.30 0.06 10.62
C SER A 22 0.82 0.83 9.91
N GLU A 23 1.60 1.59 10.67
CA GLU A 23 2.75 2.33 10.12
C GLU A 23 3.76 1.41 9.40
N GLN A 24 4.03 0.24 9.98
CA GLN A 24 4.93 -0.74 9.37
C GLN A 24 4.36 -1.30 8.06
N GLU A 25 3.05 -1.56 8.01
CA GLU A 25 2.37 -2.02 6.80
C GLU A 25 2.37 -0.95 5.71
N ARG A 26 2.18 0.31 6.07
CA ARG A 26 2.31 1.45 5.13
C ARG A 26 3.71 1.57 4.59
N LYS A 27 4.73 1.45 5.44
CA LYS A 27 6.14 1.46 5.01
C LYS A 27 6.43 0.32 4.04
N ILE A 28 5.94 -0.89 4.33
CA ILE A 28 6.07 -2.03 3.41
C ILE A 28 5.35 -1.76 2.09
N LEU A 29 4.11 -1.26 2.12
CA LEU A 29 3.34 -0.90 0.93
C LEU A 29 4.08 0.11 0.04
N ASP A 30 4.70 1.13 0.65
CA ASP A 30 5.53 2.10 -0.08
C ASP A 30 6.74 1.45 -0.76
N LEU A 31 7.38 0.46 -0.13
CA LEU A 31 8.49 -0.28 -0.74
C LEU A 31 8.00 -1.25 -1.83
N ILE A 32 6.79 -1.80 -1.71
CA ILE A 32 6.13 -2.55 -2.80
C ILE A 32 5.96 -1.65 -4.03
N ALA A 33 5.51 -0.41 -3.84
CA ALA A 33 5.33 0.57 -4.90
C ALA A 33 6.61 0.83 -5.71
N LYS A 34 7.76 0.82 -5.01
CA LYS A 34 9.10 0.97 -5.60
C LYS A 34 9.58 -0.26 -6.35
N GLY A 35 8.77 -1.32 -6.45
CA GLY A 35 9.10 -2.55 -7.16
C GLY A 35 10.04 -3.48 -6.40
N MET A 36 10.33 -3.21 -5.12
CA MET A 36 11.22 -4.07 -4.32
C MET A 36 10.62 -5.46 -4.14
N THR A 37 11.44 -6.47 -3.91
CA THR A 37 11.04 -7.84 -3.54
C THR A 37 10.93 -7.99 -2.02
N ASN A 38 10.30 -9.06 -1.54
CA ASN A 38 10.21 -9.31 -0.09
C ASN A 38 11.60 -9.45 0.56
N LYS A 39 12.58 -10.00 -0.16
CA LYS A 39 13.97 -10.12 0.30
C LYS A 39 14.66 -8.76 0.42
N GLU A 40 14.41 -7.85 -0.51
CA GLU A 40 14.97 -6.49 -0.45
C GLU A 40 14.29 -5.66 0.64
N ILE A 41 12.96 -5.75 0.75
CA ILE A 41 12.20 -5.11 1.83
C ILE A 41 12.69 -5.60 3.18
N ALA A 42 12.87 -6.92 3.34
CA ALA A 42 13.36 -7.54 4.57
C ALA A 42 14.71 -6.94 5.00
N LYS A 43 15.63 -6.72 4.05
CA LYS A 43 16.90 -6.05 4.32
C LYS A 43 16.71 -4.59 4.71
N GLU A 44 15.89 -3.85 3.97
CA GLU A 44 15.65 -2.42 4.16
C GLU A 44 15.06 -2.10 5.55
N ILE A 45 14.19 -2.98 6.07
CA ILE A 45 13.51 -2.77 7.36
C ILE A 45 14.00 -3.71 8.46
N PHE A 46 15.14 -4.39 8.24
CA PHE A 46 15.79 -5.28 9.20
C PHE A 46 14.87 -6.39 9.76
N LEU A 47 14.09 -7.03 8.89
CA LEU A 47 13.20 -8.15 9.20
C LEU A 47 13.56 -9.41 8.40
N SER A 48 12.93 -10.54 8.74
CA SER A 48 13.05 -11.76 7.93
C SER A 48 12.16 -11.71 6.68
N ASP A 49 12.54 -12.41 5.61
CA ASP A 49 11.70 -12.57 4.40
C ASP A 49 10.33 -13.18 4.72
N LYS A 50 10.27 -14.14 5.66
CA LYS A 50 9.00 -14.73 6.13
C LYS A 50 8.11 -13.69 6.81
N THR A 51 8.68 -12.82 7.64
CA THR A 51 7.95 -11.74 8.30
C THR A 51 7.38 -10.78 7.27
N VAL A 52 8.17 -10.39 6.26
CA VAL A 52 7.69 -9.52 5.18
C VAL A 52 6.58 -10.20 4.36
N LYS A 53 6.70 -11.49 4.05
CA LYS A 53 5.62 -12.26 3.39
C LYS A 53 4.31 -12.19 4.17
N ASN A 54 4.37 -12.35 5.49
CA ASN A 54 3.19 -12.25 6.34
C ASN A 54 2.57 -10.84 6.31
N TYR A 55 3.40 -9.79 6.39
CA TYR A 55 2.91 -8.42 6.24
C TYR A 55 2.27 -8.19 4.86
N VAL A 56 2.88 -8.66 3.78
CA VAL A 56 2.31 -8.53 2.43
C VAL A 56 0.95 -9.21 2.35
N SER A 57 0.81 -10.42 2.90
CA SER A 57 -0.49 -11.10 2.96
C SER A 57 -1.53 -10.31 3.78
N SER A 58 -1.13 -9.76 4.93
CA SER A 58 -1.98 -8.91 5.78
C SER A 58 -2.44 -7.66 5.03
N ILE A 59 -1.52 -6.94 4.38
CA ILE A 59 -1.81 -5.74 3.59
C ILE A 59 -2.81 -6.05 2.48
N LEU A 60 -2.56 -7.11 1.70
CA LEU A 60 -3.47 -7.52 0.63
C LEU A 60 -4.86 -7.84 1.18
N SER A 61 -4.95 -8.57 2.29
CA SER A 61 -6.23 -8.86 2.93
C SER A 61 -6.96 -7.61 3.41
N LYS A 62 -6.26 -6.68 4.07
CA LYS A 62 -6.85 -5.45 4.63
C LYS A 62 -7.35 -4.49 3.54
N LEU A 63 -6.64 -4.44 2.41
CA LEU A 63 -7.01 -3.63 1.26
C LEU A 63 -7.94 -4.36 0.27
N ASN A 64 -8.37 -5.58 0.61
CA ASN A 64 -9.17 -6.45 -0.29
C ASN A 64 -8.54 -6.64 -1.68
N LEU A 65 -7.21 -6.75 -1.72
CA LEU A 65 -6.42 -7.01 -2.92
C LEU A 65 -5.98 -8.47 -2.96
N ARG A 66 -5.72 -8.97 -4.15
CA ARG A 66 -5.27 -10.37 -4.37
C ARG A 66 -3.82 -10.45 -4.77
N ARG A 67 -3.29 -9.41 -5.39
CA ARG A 67 -1.95 -9.44 -6.02
C ARG A 67 -1.07 -8.29 -5.58
N ARG A 68 0.23 -8.57 -5.49
CA ARG A 68 1.25 -7.54 -5.25
C ARG A 68 1.20 -6.39 -6.26
N SER A 69 0.95 -6.70 -7.52
CA SER A 69 0.81 -5.71 -8.59
C SER A 69 -0.38 -4.77 -8.35
N GLU A 70 -1.47 -5.28 -7.78
CA GLU A 70 -2.62 -4.45 -7.40
C GLU A 70 -2.25 -3.52 -6.25
N ALA A 71 -1.49 -3.99 -5.26
CA ALA A 71 -0.99 -3.15 -4.16
C ALA A 71 -0.03 -2.05 -4.64
N ALA A 72 0.86 -2.38 -5.58
CA ALA A 72 1.73 -1.38 -6.21
C ALA A 72 0.91 -0.32 -6.97
N ALA A 73 -0.05 -0.75 -7.79
CA ALA A 73 -0.92 0.16 -8.53
C ALA A 73 -1.81 1.01 -7.61
N PHE A 74 -2.28 0.42 -6.50
CA PHE A 74 -3.11 1.08 -5.50
C PHE A 74 -2.43 2.33 -4.95
N ILE A 75 -1.20 2.21 -4.45
CA ILE A 75 -0.49 3.35 -3.85
C ILE A 75 0.06 4.31 -4.90
N SER A 76 0.44 3.83 -6.10
CA SER A 76 0.86 4.69 -7.21
C SER A 76 -0.25 5.58 -7.77
N ARG A 77 -1.52 5.18 -7.62
CA ARG A 77 -2.67 6.07 -7.92
C ARG A 77 -2.89 7.12 -6.83
N LYS A 78 -2.55 6.79 -5.57
CA LYS A 78 -2.76 7.64 -4.39
C LYS A 78 -1.67 8.71 -4.20
N ARG A 79 -0.47 8.52 -4.78
CA ARG A 79 0.58 9.55 -4.84
C ARG A 79 0.76 10.00 -6.30
N PRO A 80 0.60 11.29 -6.63
CA PRO A 80 1.09 11.77 -7.92
C PRO A 80 2.60 11.50 -8.00
N PRO A 81 3.13 11.10 -9.18
CA PRO A 81 4.56 11.07 -9.36
C PRO A 81 5.11 12.46 -9.02
N ALA A 82 6.14 12.49 -8.17
CA ALA A 82 6.86 13.71 -7.85
C ALA A 82 7.50 14.31 -9.10
#